data_AF-A0A8J5CPI6-F1
#
_entry.id   AF-A0A8J5CPI6-F1
#
_cell.length_a   1.000
_cell.length_b   1.000
_cell.length_c   1.000
_cell.angle_alpha   90.00
_cell.angle_beta   90.00
_cell.angle_gamma   90.00
#
_symmetry.space_group_name_H-M   'P 1'
#
loop_
_entity.id
_entity.type
_entity.pdbx_description
1 polymer ?
#
loop_
_entity_poly.entity_id
_entity_poly.type
_entity_poly.pdbx_seq_one_letter_code
_entity_poly.pdbx_strand_id
1 'polypeptide(L)'
;MVKWLARLATSQWAWVLILARAVGVQPIELFILPFTIDNTQLLARPPDIHPSEYSLPREDRVHLARLRYGQHPALLSYQKRLDGSIADACPGCNTTPNTIKHIMEDCTVRNHTHQQHNIHSMKAPWESPVQAMTYLRSLGLFGHLA
;
A
#
# COMPACT_ATOMS: atom_id res chain seq x y z
N MET A 1 22.60 35.42 -38.71
CA MET A 1 22.16 34.03 -38.94
C MET A 1 23.10 33.09 -38.18
N VAL A 2 22.59 31.98 -37.65
CA VAL A 2 23.31 30.92 -36.89
C VAL A 2 23.56 31.21 -35.40
N LYS A 3 22.54 30.95 -34.56
CA LYS A 3 22.69 30.63 -33.12
C LYS A 3 21.59 29.70 -32.55
N TRP A 4 20.85 29.01 -33.42
CA TRP A 4 19.72 28.16 -33.02
C TRP A 4 20.00 26.64 -33.05
N LEU A 5 21.17 26.19 -33.52
CA LEU A 5 21.47 24.76 -33.66
C LEU A 5 22.13 24.10 -32.43
N ALA A 6 22.40 24.84 -31.35
CA ALA A 6 23.20 24.33 -30.22
C ALA A 6 22.40 24.03 -28.94
N ARG A 7 21.09 23.77 -29.02
CA ARG A 7 20.26 23.43 -27.84
C ARG A 7 19.37 22.20 -27.99
N LEU A 8 19.66 21.33 -28.95
CA LEU A 8 18.93 20.06 -29.15
C LEU A 8 19.80 18.81 -28.90
N ALA A 9 20.83 18.92 -28.05
CA ALA A 9 21.78 17.82 -27.82
C ALA A 9 21.95 17.41 -26.34
N THR A 10 20.97 17.66 -25.46
CA THR A 10 21.04 17.20 -24.06
C THR A 10 19.70 16.72 -23.50
N SER A 11 18.78 16.27 -24.35
CA SER A 11 17.51 15.73 -23.91
C SER A 11 17.44 14.26 -24.29
N GLN A 12 17.41 13.37 -23.28
CA GLN A 12 17.21 11.92 -23.46
C GLN A 12 15.95 11.59 -24.30
N TRP A 13 15.07 12.57 -24.50
CA TRP A 13 13.86 12.49 -25.31
C TRP A 13 14.10 12.54 -26.83
N ALA A 14 15.24 13.05 -27.30
CA ALA A 14 15.52 13.15 -28.74
C ALA A 14 15.68 11.77 -29.39
N TRP A 15 16.30 10.82 -28.70
CA TRP A 15 16.47 9.44 -29.19
C TRP A 15 15.16 8.65 -29.18
N VAL A 16 14.29 8.89 -28.20
CA VAL A 16 12.96 8.25 -28.10
C VAL A 16 12.08 8.63 -29.28
N LEU A 17 12.11 9.89 -29.70
CA LEU A 17 11.33 10.37 -30.86
C LEU A 17 11.84 9.83 -32.20
N ILE A 18 13.16 9.64 -32.33
CA ILE A 18 13.77 9.08 -33.55
C ILE A 18 13.44 7.58 -33.67
N LEU A 19 13.50 6.83 -32.57
CA LEU A 19 13.15 5.40 -32.54
C LEU A 19 11.65 5.16 -32.78
N ALA A 20 10.76 5.95 -32.18
CA ALA A 20 9.31 5.84 -32.38
C ALA A 20 8.89 5.98 -33.86
N ARG A 21 9.59 6.86 -34.59
CA ARG A 21 9.30 7.14 -36.01
C ARG A 21 9.82 6.06 -36.96
N ALA A 22 10.85 5.30 -36.56
CA ALA A 22 11.41 4.21 -37.35
C ALA A 22 10.58 2.92 -37.29
N VAL A 23 9.76 2.74 -36.25
CA VAL A 23 8.97 1.51 -36.01
C VAL A 23 7.47 1.71 -36.29
N GLY A 24 7.04 2.92 -36.70
CA GLY A 24 5.64 3.18 -37.07
C GLY A 24 4.65 3.14 -35.90
N VAL A 25 5.13 3.37 -34.67
CA VAL A 25 4.31 3.35 -33.46
C VAL A 25 3.92 4.78 -33.07
N GLN A 26 2.62 5.02 -32.85
CA GLN A 26 2.10 6.32 -32.39
C GLN A 26 2.72 6.68 -31.02
N PRO A 27 3.09 7.95 -30.75
CA PRO A 27 3.75 8.37 -29.51
C PRO A 27 2.97 8.06 -28.21
N ILE A 28 1.67 7.74 -28.33
CA ILE A 28 0.79 7.46 -27.20
C ILE A 28 1.06 6.09 -26.55
N GLU A 29 1.66 5.15 -27.28
CA GLU A 29 2.02 3.83 -26.73
C GLU A 29 3.30 3.87 -25.88
N LEU A 30 4.13 4.92 -26.02
CA LEU A 30 5.34 5.13 -25.22
C LEU A 30 5.07 5.71 -23.83
N PHE A 31 3.81 6.09 -23.52
CA PHE A 31 3.42 6.58 -22.20
C PHE A 31 2.97 5.47 -21.24
N ILE A 32 2.83 4.23 -21.74
CA ILE A 32 2.58 3.04 -20.93
C ILE A 32 3.91 2.31 -20.71
N LEU A 33 4.91 3.03 -20.19
CA LEU A 33 5.87 2.31 -19.35
C LEU A 33 5.07 1.71 -18.19
N PRO A 34 5.31 0.46 -17.76
CA PRO A 34 4.66 -0.09 -16.60
C PRO A 34 5.17 0.70 -15.40
N PHE A 35 4.54 1.83 -15.10
CA PHE A 35 4.50 2.38 -13.75
C PHE A 35 3.73 1.32 -12.95
N THR A 36 4.42 0.25 -12.57
CA THR A 36 3.92 -0.67 -11.57
C THR A 36 3.75 0.18 -10.32
N ILE A 37 2.49 0.49 -9.98
CA ILE A 37 2.18 1.17 -8.73
C ILE A 37 2.43 0.14 -7.64
N ASP A 38 3.67 0.05 -7.21
CA ASP A 38 4.05 -0.84 -6.11
C ASP A 38 3.41 -0.31 -4.84
N ASN A 39 2.74 -1.21 -4.13
CA ASN A 39 2.20 -0.89 -2.84
C ASN A 39 3.36 -0.78 -1.84
N THR A 40 3.47 0.35 -1.15
CA THR A 40 4.58 0.62 -0.22
C THR A 40 4.62 -0.32 0.98
N GLN A 41 3.51 -0.98 1.33
CA GLN A 41 3.47 -1.96 2.42
C GLN A 41 3.91 -3.35 1.95
N LEU A 42 3.59 -3.72 0.70
CA LEU A 42 3.96 -5.00 0.10
C LEU A 42 5.31 -4.97 -0.63
N LEU A 43 5.83 -3.78 -0.94
CA LEU A 43 7.00 -3.54 -1.79
C LEU A 43 6.92 -4.26 -3.15
N ALA A 44 5.70 -4.40 -3.66
CA ALA A 44 5.38 -5.10 -4.89
C ALA A 44 4.02 -4.62 -5.41
N ARG A 45 3.68 -5.01 -6.64
CA ARG A 45 2.34 -4.84 -7.18
C ARG A 45 1.30 -5.43 -6.21
N PRO A 46 0.28 -4.66 -5.79
CA PRO A 46 -0.76 -5.20 -4.93
C PRO A 46 -1.52 -6.34 -5.62
N PRO A 47 -1.90 -7.40 -4.90
CA PRO A 47 -2.80 -8.43 -5.42
C PRO A 47 -4.15 -7.83 -5.80
N ASP A 48 -4.89 -8.56 -6.64
CA ASP A 48 -6.28 -8.24 -6.92
C ASP A 48 -7.12 -8.37 -5.63
N ILE A 49 -8.08 -7.46 -5.47
CA ILE A 49 -8.98 -7.47 -4.33
C ILE A 49 -9.96 -8.64 -4.48
N HIS A 50 -10.00 -9.51 -3.47
CA HIS A 50 -10.93 -10.63 -3.46
C HIS A 50 -12.41 -10.16 -3.42
N PRO A 51 -13.31 -10.72 -4.23
CA PRO A 51 -14.70 -10.25 -4.35
C PRO A 51 -15.53 -10.40 -3.06
N SER A 52 -15.08 -11.20 -2.10
CA SER A 52 -15.72 -11.25 -0.77
C SER A 52 -15.68 -9.91 -0.04
N GLU A 53 -14.83 -8.94 -0.43
CA GLU A 53 -14.90 -7.59 0.12
C GLU A 53 -16.26 -6.92 -0.11
N TYR A 54 -16.96 -7.24 -1.20
CA TYR A 54 -18.27 -6.65 -1.50
C TYR A 54 -19.36 -7.01 -0.49
N SER A 55 -19.18 -8.09 0.29
CA SER A 55 -20.11 -8.43 1.37
C SER A 55 -19.89 -7.61 2.65
N LEU A 56 -18.76 -6.91 2.76
CA LEU A 56 -18.45 -6.09 3.93
C LEU A 56 -19.25 -4.76 3.91
N PRO A 57 -19.64 -4.26 5.09
CA PRO A 57 -20.15 -2.90 5.24
C PRO A 57 -19.23 -1.87 4.59
N ARG A 58 -19.79 -0.77 4.11
CA ARG A 58 -19.03 0.31 3.46
C ARG A 58 -17.88 0.80 4.36
N GLU A 59 -18.13 0.91 5.65
CA GLU A 59 -17.14 1.33 6.64
C GLU A 59 -15.93 0.39 6.69
N ASP A 60 -16.16 -0.93 6.77
CA ASP A 60 -15.09 -1.93 6.78
C ASP A 60 -14.24 -1.89 5.52
N ARG A 61 -14.87 -1.67 4.36
CA ARG A 61 -14.15 -1.48 3.10
C ARG A 61 -13.27 -0.22 3.13
N VAL A 62 -13.72 0.85 3.76
CA VAL A 62 -12.91 2.08 3.95
C VAL A 62 -11.74 1.82 4.88
N HIS A 63 -11.94 1.09 5.98
CA HIS A 63 -10.86 0.68 6.86
C HIS A 63 -9.80 -0.13 6.12
N LEU A 64 -10.21 -1.17 5.38
CA LEU A 64 -9.30 -1.98 4.56
C LEU A 64 -8.53 -1.14 3.56
N ALA A 65 -9.21 -0.28 2.80
CA ALA A 65 -8.56 0.58 1.81
C ALA A 65 -7.46 1.44 2.44
N ARG A 66 -7.72 2.08 3.60
CA ARG A 66 -6.73 2.88 4.32
C ARG A 66 -5.59 2.06 4.89
N LEU A 67 -5.89 0.86 5.41
CA LEU A 67 -4.89 -0.04 5.99
C LEU A 67 -3.94 -0.60 4.93
N ARG A 68 -4.44 -0.94 3.73
CA ARG A 68 -3.62 -1.38 2.59
C ARG A 68 -2.51 -0.39 2.22
N TYR A 69 -2.69 0.89 2.53
CA TYR A 69 -1.69 1.94 2.30
C TYR A 69 -0.97 2.42 3.58
N GLY A 70 -1.25 1.82 4.74
CA GLY A 70 -0.68 2.25 6.02
C GLY A 70 -1.06 3.69 6.41
N GLN A 71 -2.24 4.15 5.99
CA GLN A 71 -2.74 5.52 6.23
C GLN A 71 -3.96 5.54 7.16
N HIS A 72 -4.09 4.53 8.01
CA HIS A 72 -5.24 4.40 8.88
C HIS A 72 -5.00 5.12 10.22
N PRO A 73 -5.94 5.97 10.71
CA PRO A 73 -5.83 6.68 11.99
C PRO A 73 -5.55 5.80 13.20
N ALA A 74 -5.99 4.53 13.18
CA ALA A 74 -5.72 3.59 14.27
C ALA A 74 -4.27 3.05 14.34
N LEU A 75 -3.44 3.30 13.32
CA LEU A 75 -2.03 2.88 13.33
C LEU A 75 -1.21 3.96 14.03
N LEU A 76 -0.50 3.61 15.11
CA LEU A 76 0.34 4.61 15.80
C LEU A 76 1.50 5.08 14.91
N SER A 77 1.97 4.23 13.99
CA SER A 77 2.95 4.64 12.96
C SER A 77 2.41 5.74 12.02
N TYR A 78 1.12 5.72 11.71
CA TYR A 78 0.49 6.78 10.94
C TYR A 78 0.26 8.03 11.81
N GLN A 79 -0.16 7.87 13.06
CA GLN A 79 -0.33 8.99 13.99
C GLN A 79 1.00 9.73 14.23
N LYS A 80 2.11 9.01 14.44
CA LYS A 80 3.45 9.61 14.59
C LYS A 80 3.89 10.43 13.37
N ARG A 81 3.47 10.03 12.17
CA ARG A 81 3.74 10.82 10.95
C ARG A 81 2.97 12.13 10.91
N LEU A 82 1.80 12.18 11.55
CA LEU A 82 1.00 13.40 11.66
C LEU A 82 1.46 14.27 12.82
N ASP A 83 1.83 13.65 13.94
CA ASP A 83 2.28 14.30 15.16
C ASP A 83 3.48 13.53 15.74
N GLY A 84 4.67 14.14 15.65
CA GLY A 84 5.92 13.55 16.10
C GLY A 84 6.01 13.32 17.62
N SER A 85 5.07 13.86 18.41
CA SER A 85 5.00 13.59 19.86
C SER A 85 4.45 12.20 20.20
N ILE A 86 3.78 11.55 19.25
CA ILE A 86 3.16 10.24 19.44
C ILE A 86 4.21 9.14 19.27
N ALA A 87 4.33 8.26 20.28
CA ALA A 87 5.12 7.06 20.17
C ALA A 87 4.45 6.04 19.23
N ASP A 88 5.19 5.54 18.25
CA ASP A 88 4.70 4.53 17.30
C ASP A 88 4.89 3.10 17.79
N ALA A 89 5.30 2.86 19.03
CA ALA A 89 5.52 1.52 19.54
C ALA A 89 4.20 0.71 19.58
N CYS A 90 4.25 -0.55 19.14
CA CYS A 90 3.10 -1.45 19.21
C CYS A 90 2.66 -1.67 20.66
N PRO A 91 1.39 -1.45 21.03
CA PRO A 91 0.93 -1.57 22.42
C PRO A 91 1.05 -2.98 23.02
N GLY A 92 1.19 -4.01 22.17
CA GLY A 92 1.35 -5.40 22.61
C GLY A 92 2.80 -5.74 22.94
N CYS A 93 3.72 -5.50 22.00
CA CYS A 93 5.12 -5.92 22.13
C CYS A 93 6.06 -4.80 22.59
N ASN A 94 5.64 -3.53 22.54
CA ASN A 94 6.38 -2.32 22.91
C ASN A 94 7.77 -2.12 22.26
N THR A 95 8.11 -2.91 21.24
CA THR A 95 9.46 -2.91 20.64
C THR A 95 9.49 -2.41 19.21
N THR A 96 8.43 -2.64 18.44
CA THR A 96 8.41 -2.39 17.00
C THR A 96 7.32 -1.38 16.63
N PRO A 97 7.51 -0.61 15.54
CA PRO A 97 6.50 0.32 15.08
C PRO A 97 5.16 -0.37 14.78
N ASN A 98 4.06 0.22 15.24
CA ASN A 98 2.69 -0.21 15.05
C ASN A 98 2.24 0.07 13.61
N THR A 99 2.84 -0.64 12.67
CA THR A 99 2.50 -0.65 11.25
C THR A 99 1.50 -1.77 10.98
N ILE A 100 0.79 -1.69 9.86
CA ILE A 100 -0.11 -2.76 9.44
C ILE A 100 0.66 -4.07 9.18
N LYS A 101 1.87 -4.00 8.60
CA LYS A 101 2.73 -5.17 8.41
C LYS A 101 3.05 -5.84 9.73
N HIS A 102 3.46 -5.05 10.72
CA HIS A 102 3.72 -5.57 12.06
C HIS A 102 2.47 -6.24 12.64
N ILE A 103 1.31 -5.57 12.55
CA ILE A 103 0.05 -6.10 13.07
C ILE A 103 -0.36 -7.41 12.38
N MET A 104 -0.16 -7.54 11.06
CA MET A 104 -0.66 -8.68 10.28
C MET A 104 0.31 -9.87 10.23
N GLU A 105 1.61 -9.65 10.45
CA GLU A 105 2.65 -10.64 10.17
C GLU A 105 3.73 -10.74 11.27
N ASP A 106 4.27 -9.60 11.74
CA ASP A 106 5.48 -9.62 12.57
C ASP A 106 5.21 -9.62 14.10
N CYS A 107 3.97 -9.45 14.55
CA CYS A 107 3.65 -9.27 15.97
C CYS A 107 3.60 -10.59 16.75
N THR A 108 4.71 -10.93 17.40
CA THR A 108 4.85 -12.15 18.21
C THR A 108 3.84 -12.28 19.34
N VAL A 109 3.45 -11.16 19.97
CA VAL A 109 2.44 -11.14 21.04
C VAL A 109 1.05 -11.54 20.53
N ARG A 110 0.79 -11.40 19.22
CA ARG A 110 -0.50 -11.72 18.59
C ARG A 110 -0.53 -13.10 17.94
N ASN A 111 0.51 -13.93 18.11
CA ASN A 111 0.64 -15.25 17.46
C ASN A 111 -0.59 -16.16 17.67
N HIS A 112 -1.15 -16.18 18.88
CA HIS A 112 -2.36 -16.95 19.14
C HIS A 112 -3.56 -16.45 18.31
N THR A 113 -3.75 -15.13 18.23
CA THR A 113 -4.82 -14.51 17.43
C THR A 113 -4.59 -14.72 15.93
N HIS A 114 -3.34 -14.70 15.47
CA HIS A 114 -2.97 -15.06 14.09
C HIS A 114 -3.44 -16.46 13.74
N GLN A 115 -3.15 -17.46 14.59
CA GLN A 115 -3.55 -18.85 14.39
C GLN A 115 -5.08 -19.02 14.43
N GLN A 116 -5.75 -18.38 15.40
CA GLN A 116 -7.20 -18.46 15.55
C GLN A 116 -7.95 -17.94 14.31
N HIS A 117 -7.44 -16.88 13.68
CA HIS A 117 -8.08 -16.27 12.51
C HIS A 117 -7.44 -16.69 11.17
N ASN A 118 -6.43 -17.57 11.20
CA ASN A 118 -5.66 -17.99 10.03
C ASN A 118 -5.09 -16.81 9.21
N ILE A 119 -4.54 -15.81 9.91
CA ILE A 119 -3.92 -14.61 9.32
C ILE A 119 -2.42 -14.66 9.60
N HIS A 120 -1.62 -14.92 8.58
CA HIS A 120 -0.16 -15.07 8.69
C HIS A 120 0.61 -14.25 7.66
N SER A 121 -0.05 -13.34 6.95
CA SER A 121 0.59 -12.56 5.88
C SER A 121 -0.02 -11.18 5.77
N MET A 122 0.84 -10.20 5.46
CA MET A 122 0.42 -8.87 5.06
C MET A 122 -0.46 -8.86 3.80
N LYS A 123 -0.57 -9.95 3.02
CA LYS A 123 -1.48 -10.03 1.85
C LYS A 123 -2.95 -10.27 2.21
N ALA A 124 -3.24 -10.70 3.43
CA ALA A 124 -4.61 -11.02 3.86
C ALA A 124 -5.64 -9.88 3.67
N PRO A 125 -5.31 -8.59 3.83
CA PRO A 125 -6.23 -7.50 3.51
C PRO A 125 -6.69 -7.51 2.05
N TRP A 126 -5.96 -8.12 1.11
CA TRP A 126 -6.35 -8.24 -0.29
C TRP A 126 -7.04 -9.59 -0.59
N GLU A 127 -6.41 -10.68 -0.15
CA GLU A 127 -6.79 -12.05 -0.53
C GLU A 127 -7.96 -12.59 0.31
N SER A 128 -8.07 -12.18 1.57
CA SER A 128 -9.09 -12.65 2.52
C SER A 128 -9.70 -11.48 3.33
N PRO A 129 -10.28 -10.46 2.67
CA PRO A 129 -10.68 -9.19 3.29
C PRO A 129 -11.66 -9.36 4.46
N VAL A 130 -12.59 -10.31 4.36
CA VAL A 130 -13.55 -10.61 5.44
C VAL A 130 -12.83 -11.16 6.69
N GLN A 131 -11.92 -12.11 6.51
CA GLN A 131 -11.15 -12.68 7.63
C GLN A 131 -10.20 -11.65 8.23
N ALA A 132 -9.54 -10.86 7.37
CA ALA A 132 -8.69 -9.76 7.81
C ALA A 132 -9.47 -8.75 8.68
N MET A 133 -10.70 -8.38 8.30
CA MET A 133 -11.51 -7.48 9.10
C MET A 133 -11.97 -8.09 10.42
N THR A 134 -12.37 -9.37 10.43
CA THR A 134 -12.71 -10.07 11.68
C THR A 134 -11.52 -10.09 12.65
N TYR A 135 -10.31 -10.35 12.13
CA TYR A 135 -9.07 -10.29 12.90
C TYR A 135 -8.79 -8.86 13.43
N LEU A 136 -8.86 -7.84 12.57
CA LEU A 136 -8.58 -6.45 12.97
C LEU A 136 -9.61 -5.94 14.01
N ARG A 137 -10.86 -6.39 13.92
CA ARG A 137 -11.91 -6.09 14.91
C ARG A 137 -11.67 -6.83 16.23
N SER A 138 -11.24 -8.09 16.21
CA SER A 138 -10.95 -8.84 17.44
C SER A 138 -9.77 -8.24 18.24
N LEU A 139 -8.87 -7.53 17.55
CA LEU A 139 -7.79 -6.75 18.16
C LEU A 139 -8.26 -5.40 18.77
N GLY A 140 -9.52 -5.02 18.58
CA GLY A 140 -10.05 -3.73 19.04
C GLY A 140 -9.47 -2.52 18.30
N LEU A 141 -8.94 -2.69 17.08
CA LEU A 141 -8.19 -1.65 16.38
C LEU A 141 -9.05 -0.41 16.03
N PHE A 142 -10.36 -0.58 15.82
CA PHE A 142 -11.23 0.50 15.33
C PHE A 142 -12.03 1.20 16.43
N GLY A 143 -11.81 0.85 17.70
CA GLY A 143 -12.71 1.24 18.79
C GLY A 143 -14.09 0.57 18.65
N HIS A 144 -14.86 0.53 19.73
CA HIS A 144 -16.30 0.34 19.55
C HIS A 144 -16.85 1.62 18.92
N LEU A 145 -17.67 1.48 17.88
CA LEU A 145 -18.56 2.55 17.47
C LEU A 145 -19.39 2.93 18.70
N ALA A 146 -19.07 4.06 19.30
CA ALA A 146 -19.90 4.71 20.31
C ALA A 146 -21.11 5.37 19.61
#